data_AF-A0A1L8DHT0-F1
#
_entry.id   AF-A0A1L8DHT0-F1
#
_cell.length_a   1.000
_cell.length_b   1.000
_cell.length_c   1.000
_cell.angle_alpha   90.00
_cell.angle_beta   90.00
_cell.angle_gamma   90.00
#
_symmetry.space_group_name_H-M   'P 1'
#
loop_
_entity.id
_entity.type
_entity.pdbx_description
1 polymer ?
#
loop_
_entity_poly.entity_id
_entity_poly.type
_entity_poly.pdbx_seq_one_letter_code
_entity_poly.pdbx_strand_id
1 'polypeptide(L)'
;PKFLKPDDESFASDRDALPSDDQVTTFVFNAHHNLNLSEQRERLPIYKYRNHILHCLENYQTLVLVGETGSGKSTQVPQILVVE
;
A
#
# COMPACT_ATOMS: atom_id res chain seq x y z
N PRO A 1 -4.22 -6.08 18.34
CA PRO A 1 -4.76 -5.04 17.44
C PRO A 1 -6.05 -4.44 18.02
N LYS A 2 -6.08 -3.12 18.25
CA LYS A 2 -7.27 -2.42 18.73
C LYS A 2 -8.09 -1.99 17.50
N PHE A 3 -9.22 -2.63 17.26
CA PHE A 3 -10.15 -2.25 16.20
C PHE A 3 -11.12 -1.22 16.79
N LEU A 4 -10.97 0.03 16.36
CA LEU A 4 -11.86 1.11 16.74
C LEU A 4 -13.18 0.98 15.98
N LYS A 5 -14.28 1.31 16.65
CA LYS A 5 -15.60 1.35 16.03
C LYS A 5 -15.71 2.60 15.14
N PRO A 6 -16.60 2.61 14.13
CA PRO A 6 -16.79 3.76 13.24
C PRO A 6 -17.04 5.10 13.94
N ASP A 7 -17.56 5.08 15.17
CA ASP A 7 -17.90 6.27 15.98
C ASP A 7 -16.86 6.57 17.09
N ASP A 8 -15.71 5.88 17.09
CA ASP A 8 -14.68 6.03 18.11
C ASP A 8 -13.70 7.16 17.70
N GLU A 9 -14.07 8.40 18.06
CA GLU A 9 -13.30 9.62 17.81
C GLU A 9 -12.01 9.75 18.64
N SER A 10 -11.60 8.68 19.35
CA SER A 10 -10.38 8.68 20.18
C SER A 10 -9.07 8.90 19.42
N PHE A 11 -9.10 8.94 18.08
CA PHE A 11 -7.94 9.15 17.21
C PHE A 11 -7.88 10.57 16.58
N ALA A 12 -8.91 11.40 16.74
CA ALA A 12 -8.98 12.70 16.07
C ALA A 12 -7.98 13.74 16.64
N SER A 13 -7.43 13.52 17.84
CA SER A 13 -6.53 14.48 18.51
C SER A 13 -5.12 14.57 17.92
N ASP A 14 -4.70 13.60 17.11
CA ASP A 14 -3.30 13.53 16.65
C ASP A 14 -3.08 14.14 15.26
N ARG A 15 -4.13 14.68 14.63
CA ARG A 15 -4.06 15.25 13.26
C ARG A 15 -3.42 16.62 13.16
N ASP A 16 -3.36 17.39 14.25
CA ASP A 16 -2.84 18.78 14.25
C ASP A 16 -1.43 18.92 14.84
N ALA A 17 -0.80 17.82 15.27
CA ALA A 17 0.60 17.85 15.68
C ALA A 17 1.49 17.87 14.43
N LEU A 18 1.89 19.06 13.96
CA LEU A 18 3.15 19.18 13.24
C LEU A 18 4.24 18.56 14.14
N PRO A 19 5.04 17.59 13.67
CA PRO A 19 6.05 16.99 14.51
C PRO A 19 7.17 18.01 14.75
N SER A 20 7.13 18.66 15.90
CA SER A 20 8.31 19.21 16.54
C SER A 20 9.18 18.05 17.02
N ASP A 21 10.23 17.79 16.25
CA ASP A 21 11.46 17.06 16.58
C ASP A 21 11.37 15.55 16.90
N ASP A 22 12.14 14.79 16.10
CA ASP A 22 12.83 13.54 16.45
C ASP A 22 12.07 12.27 16.88
N GLN A 23 10.79 12.12 16.53
CA GLN A 23 10.11 10.82 16.60
C GLN A 23 9.88 10.23 15.21
N VAL A 24 10.77 9.31 14.80
CA VAL A 24 10.60 8.45 13.63
C VAL A 24 9.35 7.60 13.84
N THR A 25 8.21 8.04 13.31
CA THR A 25 6.99 7.22 13.32
C THR A 25 7.19 6.07 12.34
N THR A 26 7.11 4.83 12.84
CA THR A 26 7.20 3.59 12.02
C THR A 26 6.04 3.45 11.02
N PHE A 27 5.08 4.38 11.06
CA PHE A 27 3.88 4.35 10.23
C PHE A 27 4.09 5.16 8.96
N VAL A 28 4.13 4.45 7.82
CA VAL A 28 4.12 5.09 6.50
C VAL A 28 2.75 5.71 6.27
N PHE A 29 2.66 7.02 6.38
CA PHE A 29 1.43 7.78 6.11
C PHE A 29 1.15 7.83 4.61
N ASN A 30 -0.10 7.56 4.21
CA ASN A 30 -0.52 7.71 2.82
C ASN A 30 -0.77 9.19 2.49
N ALA A 31 0.25 9.86 1.95
CA ALA A 31 0.18 11.25 1.50
C ALA A 31 -0.88 11.51 0.41
N HIS A 32 -1.42 10.45 -0.21
CA HIS A 32 -2.37 10.52 -1.30
C HIS A 32 -3.78 10.04 -0.91
N HIS A 33 -4.14 10.07 0.37
CA HIS A 33 -5.45 9.61 0.86
C HIS A 33 -6.66 10.29 0.19
N ASN A 34 -6.49 11.50 -0.35
CA ASN A 34 -7.53 12.25 -1.07
C ASN A 34 -7.74 11.80 -2.53
N LEU A 35 -6.81 11.02 -3.10
CA LEU A 35 -6.96 10.49 -4.46
C LEU A 35 -7.94 9.32 -4.47
N ASN A 36 -8.52 9.02 -5.64
CA ASN A 36 -9.33 7.82 -5.75
C ASN A 36 -8.45 6.56 -5.63
N LEU A 37 -9.04 5.43 -5.23
CA LEU A 37 -8.28 4.21 -4.93
C LEU A 37 -7.52 3.67 -6.16
N SER A 38 -8.08 3.86 -7.36
CA SER A 38 -7.43 3.45 -8.61
C SER A 38 -6.17 4.25 -8.88
N GLU A 39 -6.23 5.58 -8.79
CA GLU A 39 -5.09 6.49 -8.94
C GLU A 39 -4.00 6.21 -7.91
N GLN A 40 -4.38 5.91 -6.66
CA GLN A 40 -3.42 5.53 -5.63
C GLN A 40 -2.69 4.23 -6.00
N ARG A 41 -3.41 3.23 -6.54
CA ARG A 41 -2.82 1.97 -6.99
C ARG A 41 -1.91 2.15 -8.20
N GLU A 42 -2.29 2.99 -9.17
CA GLU A 42 -1.47 3.27 -10.36
C GLU A 42 -0.12 3.91 -10.00
N ARG A 43 -0.07 4.68 -8.91
CA ARG A 43 1.16 5.34 -8.43
C ARG A 43 2.13 4.39 -7.72
N LEU A 44 1.69 3.22 -7.28
CA LEU A 44 2.58 2.29 -6.57
C LEU A 44 3.64 1.73 -7.53
N PRO A 45 4.92 1.64 -7.11
CA PRO A 45 6.01 1.21 -7.98
C PRO A 45 5.81 -0.15 -8.67
N ILE A 46 5.03 -1.05 -8.08
CA ILE A 46 4.73 -2.36 -8.67
C ILE A 46 3.82 -2.30 -9.91
N TYR A 47 3.01 -1.24 -10.04
CA TYR A 47 1.99 -1.13 -11.09
C TYR A 47 2.58 -1.24 -12.51
N LYS A 48 3.73 -0.60 -12.75
CA LYS A 48 4.46 -0.68 -14.03
C LYS A 48 4.92 -2.09 -14.42
N TYR A 49 4.98 -3.03 -13.47
CA TYR A 49 5.44 -4.40 -13.71
C TYR A 49 4.29 -5.40 -13.87
N ARG A 50 3.02 -4.96 -13.88
CA ARG A 50 1.84 -5.84 -13.95
C ARG A 50 1.95 -6.91 -15.05
N ASN A 51 2.18 -6.48 -16.29
CA ASN A 51 2.23 -7.40 -17.43
C ASN A 51 3.44 -8.34 -17.37
N HIS A 52 4.56 -7.89 -16.81
CA HIS A 52 5.74 -8.73 -16.64
C HIS A 52 5.52 -9.80 -15.57
N ILE A 53 4.83 -9.45 -14.47
CA ILE A 53 4.45 -10.41 -13.41
C ILE A 53 3.52 -11.48 -13.98
N LEU A 54 2.49 -11.09 -14.75
CA LEU A 54 1.57 -12.02 -15.40
C LEU A 54 2.31 -12.96 -16.34
N HIS A 55 3.14 -12.42 -17.24
CA HIS A 55 3.96 -13.22 -18.14
C HIS A 55 4.85 -14.22 -17.39
N CYS A 56 5.50 -13.81 -16.31
CA CYS A 56 6.31 -14.73 -15.51
C CYS A 56 5.47 -15.82 -14.84
N LEU A 57 4.25 -15.52 -14.37
CA LEU A 57 3.38 -16.52 -13.74
C LEU A 57 2.82 -17.53 -14.75
N GLU A 58 2.59 -17.12 -15.98
CA GLU A 58 2.20 -18.04 -17.07
C GLU A 58 3.33 -19.01 -17.44
N ASN A 59 4.59 -18.56 -17.38
CA ASN A 59 5.74 -19.32 -17.88
C ASN A 59 6.51 -20.07 -16.79
N TYR A 60 6.37 -19.67 -15.52
CA TYR A 60 7.14 -20.22 -14.41
C TYR A 60 6.24 -20.61 -13.24
N GLN A 61 6.45 -21.81 -12.72
CA GLN A 61 5.72 -22.32 -11.55
C GLN A 61 6.03 -21.54 -10.25
N THR A 62 7.16 -20.86 -10.18
CA THR A 62 7.58 -20.11 -8.98
C THR A 62 8.20 -18.77 -9.38
N LEU A 63 7.72 -17.70 -8.77
CA LEU A 63 8.17 -16.33 -9.00
C LEU A 63 8.61 -15.69 -7.67
N VAL A 64 9.82 -15.12 -7.64
CA VAL A 64 10.34 -14.38 -6.49
C VAL A 64 10.25 -12.89 -6.77
N LEU A 65 9.48 -12.15 -5.97
CA LEU A 65 9.31 -10.71 -6.09
C LEU A 65 10.14 -9.97 -5.02
N VAL A 66 11.07 -9.13 -5.46
CA VAL A 66 11.92 -8.32 -4.58
C VAL A 66 11.53 -6.85 -4.70
N GLY A 67 11.44 -6.16 -3.55
CA GLY A 67 11.22 -4.70 -3.50
C GLY A 67 11.06 -4.19 -2.08
N GLU A 68 11.26 -2.90 -1.88
CA GLU A 68 11.15 -2.24 -0.56
C GLU A 68 9.73 -2.28 0.04
N THR A 69 9.61 -2.14 1.36
CA THR A 69 8.30 -1.98 2.02
C THR A 69 7.57 -0.74 1.48
N GLY A 70 6.27 -0.83 1.26
CA GLY A 70 5.49 0.27 0.66
C GLY A 70 5.43 0.26 -0.87
N SER A 71 6.22 -0.58 -1.56
CA SER A 71 6.20 -0.66 -3.03
C SER A 71 4.91 -1.27 -3.64
N GLY A 72 3.99 -1.76 -2.79
CA GLY A 72 2.71 -2.34 -3.22
C GLY A 72 2.70 -3.85 -3.47
N LYS A 73 3.77 -4.59 -3.15
CA LYS A 73 3.87 -6.06 -3.40
C LYS A 73 2.70 -6.85 -2.82
N SER A 74 2.56 -6.86 -1.50
CA SER A 74 1.57 -7.70 -0.81
C SER A 74 0.13 -7.26 -1.05
N THR A 75 -0.10 -6.02 -1.49
CA THR A 75 -1.43 -5.45 -1.70
C THR A 75 -1.91 -5.57 -3.14
N GLN A 76 -1.03 -5.41 -4.13
CA GLN A 76 -1.40 -5.38 -5.55
C GLN A 76 -1.25 -6.72 -6.25
N VAL A 77 -0.30 -7.58 -5.86
CA VAL A 77 -0.10 -8.89 -6.51
C VAL A 77 -1.38 -9.74 -6.44
N PRO A 78 -2.07 -9.88 -5.28
CA PRO A 78 -3.33 -10.61 -5.23
C PRO A 78 -4.41 -9.99 -6.12
N GLN A 79 -4.47 -8.66 -6.22
CA GLN A 79 -5.46 -7.98 -7.05
C GLN A 79 -5.22 -8.17 -8.54
N ILE A 80 -3.95 -8.18 -8.97
CA ILE A 80 -3.58 -8.46 -10.37
C ILE A 80 -4.05 -9.87 -10.77
N LEU A 81 -3.95 -10.84 -9.85
CA LEU A 81 -4.26 -12.25 -10.08
C LEU A 81 -5.75 -12.60 -10.09
N VAL A 82 -6.56 -11.86 -9.32
CA VAL A 82 -8.01 -12.13 -9.19
C VAL A 82 -8.82 -11.43 -10.28
N VAL A 83 -8.23 -10.45 -10.97
CA VAL A 83 -8.89 -9.63 -12.01
C VAL A 83 -8.67 -10.21 -13.42
N GLU A 84 -7.84 -11.25 -13.56
CA GLU A 84 -7.90 -12.18 -14.71
C GLU A 84 -8.71 -13.43 -14.35
#